data_AF-A0A2T0MTA2-F1
#
_entry.id   AF-A0A2T0MTA2-F1
#
_cell.length_a   1.000
_cell.length_b   1.000
_cell.length_c   1.000
_cell.angle_alpha   90.00
_cell.angle_beta   90.00
_cell.angle_gamma   90.00
#
_symmetry.space_group_name_H-M   'P 1'
#
loop_
_entity.id
_entity.type
_entity.pdbx_description
1 polymer ?
#
loop_
_entity_poly.entity_id
_entity_poly.type
_entity_poly.pdbx_seq_one_letter_code
_entity_poly.pdbx_strand_id
1 'polypeptide(L)'
;MVVVLDLRKGEPDRLGARVLVVADTERLAAGQRVLQDLFSSRLVREVLVVAVGPRLRLPPALDGERRRVLWVGDPRGILWDADTGEAALGPEVSSEAILIDLLSQPEVFDEVVAGLDDIPYGTASPGWRIVAGRIDPEVLSQAFREVSERFHGPAQQDTATFSSPLATALPVLSGTVDLPADVLDPLIPDGPLDRMHRRAAEQIDRAARALEELTYFSPAPARAAIAGEVIAAGKALAEFRDTVARLFADIDHSDEGAKETLAMHGVKFATPAGMGATEIVAELRADVESALAERRSLTRLVSRLRLLADHSAPIGSAAFVADLWRICPDELLNALHAPADFPATLLDRFVFWRRSRAWWREQLALGPARTALDELRSRLERVAASEWMLGGARTHTSDAARTLAAALNDACAQVAGTLTDWSRAEAGQAAASPALDEEVTVRLRDRGGQLREVITGDLLDAVTGWLEPGWTALEHGDYRDVQVGLDRRIDETLRQYRYHLVHRGVQERPDFGTGDAGRQELVDAVWRQSQQVVRALRAQPGGQMLQLCGDRDLAVLLRQASAVRFAPRAVRGQGNPPGVVWTRSGQYAGTLRLVPLRPGTVEENWSGDGT
;
A
#
# COMPACT_ATOMS: atom_id res chain seq x y z
N MET A 1 -6.02 -19.13 20.43
CA MET A 1 -7.33 -18.48 20.58
C MET A 1 -8.11 -19.25 21.64
N VAL A 2 -8.73 -18.54 22.58
CA VAL A 2 -9.68 -19.14 23.54
C VAL A 2 -11.08 -18.99 22.94
N VAL A 3 -11.85 -20.07 22.94
CA VAL A 3 -13.27 -20.02 22.52
C VAL A 3 -14.12 -19.75 23.75
N VAL A 4 -14.93 -18.69 23.72
CA VAL A 4 -15.87 -18.38 24.80
C VAL A 4 -17.21 -19.05 24.50
N LEU A 5 -17.65 -19.92 25.41
CA LEU A 5 -18.96 -20.54 25.39
C LEU A 5 -19.81 -19.95 26.52
N ASP A 6 -20.76 -19.10 26.16
CA ASP A 6 -21.70 -18.51 27.13
C ASP A 6 -22.98 -19.36 27.17
N LEU A 7 -23.14 -20.18 28.22
CA LEU A 7 -24.32 -21.03 28.42
C LEU A 7 -25.62 -20.24 28.56
N ARG A 8 -25.55 -18.91 28.72
CA ARG A 8 -26.72 -18.01 28.76
C ARG A 8 -27.21 -17.66 27.35
N LYS A 9 -26.38 -17.82 26.32
CA LYS A 9 -26.63 -17.38 24.94
C LYS A 9 -26.76 -18.53 23.93
N GLY A 10 -26.31 -19.75 24.26
CA GLY A 10 -26.45 -20.95 23.42
C GLY A 10 -25.13 -21.67 23.13
N GLU A 11 -25.18 -22.77 22.36
CA GLU A 11 -23.99 -23.54 21.95
C GLU A 11 -23.07 -22.75 20.99
N PRO A 12 -21.74 -22.98 21.00
CA PRO A 12 -20.81 -22.24 20.18
C PRO A 12 -20.73 -22.85 18.76
N ASP A 13 -20.58 -22.01 17.74
CA ASP A 13 -20.46 -22.46 16.33
C ASP A 13 -19.22 -23.34 16.06
N ARG A 14 -18.16 -23.21 16.88
CA ARG A 14 -16.90 -23.97 16.75
C ARG A 14 -16.21 -24.18 18.09
N LEU A 15 -15.68 -25.38 18.31
CA LEU A 15 -14.81 -25.71 19.45
C LEU A 15 -13.33 -25.45 19.13
N GLY A 16 -12.55 -25.15 20.16
CA GLY A 16 -11.10 -24.93 20.07
C GLY A 16 -10.35 -25.62 21.21
N ALA A 17 -9.01 -25.58 21.14
CA ALA A 17 -8.15 -26.24 22.14
C ALA A 17 -8.30 -25.69 23.56
N ARG A 18 -8.68 -24.41 23.71
CA ARG A 18 -8.96 -23.76 25.00
C ARG A 18 -10.39 -23.26 24.98
N VAL A 19 -11.18 -23.63 25.99
CA VAL A 19 -12.59 -23.24 26.11
C VAL A 19 -12.83 -22.54 27.44
N LEU A 20 -13.35 -21.32 27.37
CA LEU A 20 -13.84 -20.55 28.52
C LEU A 20 -15.36 -20.69 28.57
N VAL A 21 -15.88 -21.40 29.56
CA VAL A 21 -17.33 -21.57 29.77
C VAL A 21 -17.81 -20.51 30.74
N VAL A 22 -18.79 -19.70 30.34
CA VAL A 22 -19.43 -18.71 31.21
C VAL A 22 -20.86 -19.14 31.48
N ALA A 23 -21.24 -19.20 32.75
CA ALA A 23 -22.58 -19.62 33.17
C ALA A 23 -23.02 -18.91 34.44
N ASP A 24 -24.32 -18.69 34.59
CA ASP A 24 -24.88 -18.31 35.89
C ASP A 24 -24.85 -19.53 36.83
N THR A 25 -24.65 -19.34 38.13
CA THR A 25 -24.59 -20.44 39.12
C THR A 25 -25.85 -21.32 39.08
N GLU A 26 -27.01 -20.74 38.81
CA GLU A 26 -28.29 -21.45 38.66
C GLU A 26 -28.33 -22.34 37.40
N ARG A 27 -27.67 -21.91 36.32
CA ARG A 27 -27.67 -22.60 35.02
C ARG A 27 -26.53 -23.59 34.87
N LEU A 28 -25.48 -23.47 35.69
CA LEU A 28 -24.32 -24.36 35.64
C LEU A 28 -24.72 -25.83 35.85
N ALA A 29 -25.69 -26.09 36.73
CA ALA A 29 -26.22 -27.44 36.96
C ALA A 29 -26.86 -28.05 35.70
N ALA A 30 -27.64 -27.24 34.96
CA ALA A 30 -28.26 -27.67 33.71
C ALA A 30 -27.24 -27.88 32.57
N GLY A 31 -26.05 -27.27 32.68
CA GLY A 31 -24.95 -27.40 31.72
C GLY A 31 -24.19 -28.74 31.75
N GLN A 32 -24.62 -29.72 32.55
CA GLN A 32 -23.95 -31.03 32.73
C GLN A 32 -23.59 -31.71 31.39
N ARG A 33 -24.55 -31.82 30.45
CA ARG A 33 -24.31 -32.49 29.17
C ARG A 33 -23.26 -31.78 28.32
N VAL A 34 -23.37 -30.45 28.22
CA VAL A 34 -22.43 -29.61 27.47
C VAL A 34 -21.01 -29.75 28.03
N LEU A 35 -20.87 -29.73 29.36
CA LEU A 35 -19.58 -29.94 30.01
C LEU A 35 -19.02 -31.35 29.75
N GLN A 36 -19.84 -32.40 29.84
CA GLN A 36 -19.43 -33.77 29.52
C GLN A 36 -18.94 -33.91 28.07
N ASP A 37 -19.64 -33.30 27.12
CA ASP A 37 -19.26 -33.30 25.70
C ASP A 37 -17.94 -32.56 25.47
N LEU A 38 -17.73 -31.41 26.14
CA LEU A 38 -16.47 -30.69 26.10
C LEU A 38 -15.31 -31.52 26.65
N PHE A 39 -15.47 -32.13 27.83
CA PHE A 39 -14.42 -32.96 28.45
C PHE A 39 -14.14 -34.28 27.71
N SER A 40 -15.09 -34.75 26.91
CA SER A 40 -14.93 -35.94 26.07
C SER A 40 -14.33 -35.63 24.70
N SER A 41 -14.35 -34.37 24.26
CA SER A 41 -13.86 -33.94 22.96
C SER A 41 -12.34 -33.97 22.88
N ARG A 42 -11.80 -34.64 21.85
CA ARG A 42 -10.35 -34.64 21.56
C ARG A 42 -9.81 -33.30 21.08
N LEU A 43 -10.69 -32.40 20.66
CA LEU A 43 -10.31 -31.06 20.19
C LEU A 43 -10.06 -30.10 21.34
N VAL A 44 -10.68 -30.35 22.50
CA VAL A 44 -10.57 -29.51 23.70
C VAL A 44 -9.46 -30.06 24.58
N ARG A 45 -8.48 -29.23 24.91
CA ARG A 45 -7.39 -29.58 25.82
C ARG A 45 -7.63 -29.06 27.21
N GLU A 46 -8.09 -27.81 27.29
CA GLU A 46 -8.27 -27.11 28.55
C GLU A 46 -9.66 -26.45 28.60
N VAL A 47 -10.32 -26.58 29.76
CA VAL A 47 -11.62 -25.96 30.06
C VAL A 47 -11.49 -25.17 31.34
N LEU A 48 -11.91 -23.91 31.31
CA LEU A 48 -12.03 -23.04 32.48
C LEU A 48 -13.50 -22.60 32.59
N VAL A 49 -14.09 -22.75 33.77
CA VAL A 49 -15.49 -22.36 34.02
C VAL A 49 -15.54 -21.10 34.87
N VAL A 50 -16.26 -20.08 34.41
CA VAL A 50 -16.61 -18.88 35.18
C VAL A 50 -18.08 -18.98 35.56
N ALA A 51 -18.33 -19.19 36.85
CA ALA A 51 -19.66 -19.32 37.42
C ALA A 51 -20.06 -18.00 38.10
N VAL A 52 -21.05 -17.30 37.54
CA VAL A 52 -21.48 -15.97 37.98
C VAL A 52 -22.77 -16.06 38.80
N GLY A 53 -22.79 -15.46 39.98
CA GLY A 53 -23.98 -15.34 40.80
C GLY A 53 -23.87 -15.95 42.19
N PRO A 54 -24.91 -15.77 43.01
CA PRO A 54 -24.91 -16.21 44.39
C PRO A 54 -24.97 -17.74 44.46
N ARG A 55 -24.22 -18.32 45.42
CA ARG A 55 -24.18 -19.77 45.75
C ARG A 55 -23.71 -20.67 44.62
N LEU A 56 -22.50 -21.20 44.74
CA LEU A 56 -21.93 -22.13 43.77
C LEU A 56 -22.44 -23.56 43.99
N ARG A 57 -23.08 -24.13 42.97
CA ARG A 57 -23.44 -25.56 42.88
C ARG A 57 -22.74 -26.18 41.70
N LEU A 58 -21.88 -27.16 41.96
CA LEU A 58 -21.12 -27.81 40.90
C LEU A 58 -21.85 -29.05 40.36
N PRO A 59 -22.01 -29.17 39.03
CA PRO A 59 -22.52 -30.37 38.41
C PRO A 59 -21.46 -31.49 38.42
N PRO A 60 -21.85 -32.78 38.36
CA PRO A 60 -20.92 -33.92 38.45
C PRO A 60 -19.83 -33.94 37.37
N ALA A 61 -20.02 -33.27 36.24
CA ALA A 61 -19.00 -33.13 35.20
C ALA A 61 -17.75 -32.37 35.67
N LEU A 62 -17.86 -31.59 36.74
CA LEU A 62 -16.77 -30.81 37.33
C LEU A 62 -16.18 -31.49 38.58
N ASP A 63 -16.25 -32.81 38.67
CA ASP A 63 -15.66 -33.55 39.78
C ASP A 63 -14.15 -33.88 39.59
N GLY A 64 -13.44 -34.05 40.70
CA GLY A 64 -12.06 -34.53 40.75
C GLY A 64 -11.00 -33.56 40.21
N GLU A 65 -9.92 -34.13 39.65
CA GLU A 65 -8.72 -33.42 39.19
C GLU A 65 -8.94 -32.49 37.98
N ARG A 66 -10.11 -32.55 37.33
CA ARG A 66 -10.46 -31.71 36.17
C ARG A 66 -11.21 -30.44 36.54
N ARG A 67 -11.50 -30.24 37.83
CA ARG A 67 -12.25 -29.10 38.34
C ARG A 67 -11.42 -27.83 38.25
N ARG A 68 -11.86 -26.88 37.42
CA ARG A 68 -11.21 -25.57 37.24
C ARG A 68 -12.28 -24.49 37.14
N VAL A 69 -12.66 -23.96 38.30
CA VAL A 69 -13.82 -23.07 38.43
C VAL A 69 -13.43 -21.76 39.10
N LEU A 70 -13.74 -20.65 38.43
CA LEU A 70 -13.75 -19.33 39.00
C LEU A 70 -15.16 -18.96 39.41
N TRP A 71 -15.39 -18.80 40.71
CA TRP A 71 -16.68 -18.39 41.25
C TRP A 71 -16.73 -16.88 41.48
N VAL A 72 -17.59 -16.22 40.72
CA VAL A 72 -17.89 -14.79 40.80
C VAL A 72 -19.21 -14.62 41.54
N GLY A 73 -19.16 -14.46 42.86
CA GLY A 73 -20.37 -14.34 43.69
C GLY A 73 -21.19 -13.09 43.37
N ASP A 74 -20.49 -11.97 43.16
CA ASP A 74 -21.05 -10.71 42.68
C ASP A 74 -20.02 -10.08 41.71
N PRO A 75 -20.37 -9.84 40.44
CA PRO A 75 -19.44 -9.26 39.48
C PRO A 75 -19.13 -7.78 39.75
N ARG A 76 -19.85 -7.08 40.63
CA ARG A 76 -19.48 -5.73 41.09
C ARG A 76 -18.30 -5.78 42.07
N GLY A 77 -18.24 -6.86 42.86
CA GLY A 77 -17.18 -7.12 43.81
C GLY A 77 -17.09 -6.15 44.98
N ILE A 78 -16.09 -6.37 45.82
CA ILE A 78 -15.78 -5.57 47.01
C ILE A 78 -14.27 -5.34 47.10
N LEU A 79 -13.86 -4.16 47.57
CA LEU A 79 -12.44 -3.90 47.83
C LEU A 79 -12.04 -4.63 49.11
N TRP A 80 -11.17 -5.63 49.00
CA TRP A 80 -10.82 -6.50 50.11
C TRP A 80 -9.31 -6.70 50.24
N ASP A 81 -8.80 -6.41 51.43
CA ASP A 81 -7.45 -6.77 51.87
C ASP A 81 -7.51 -8.11 52.62
N ALA A 82 -6.91 -9.15 52.06
CA ALA A 82 -6.99 -10.51 52.59
C ALA A 82 -6.07 -10.73 53.80
N ASP A 83 -4.98 -9.95 53.91
CA ASP A 83 -4.05 -10.01 55.03
C ASP A 83 -4.68 -9.40 56.28
N THR A 84 -5.23 -8.18 56.17
CA THR A 84 -5.88 -7.49 57.31
C THR A 84 -7.32 -7.97 57.54
N GLY A 85 -8.02 -8.33 56.46
CA GLY A 85 -9.45 -8.64 56.46
C GLY A 85 -10.36 -7.41 56.29
N GLU A 86 -9.81 -6.23 56.05
CA GLU A 86 -10.58 -5.01 55.81
C GLU A 86 -11.32 -5.06 54.46
N ALA A 87 -12.59 -4.65 54.46
CA ALA A 87 -13.44 -4.65 53.27
C ALA A 87 -14.16 -3.30 53.11
N ALA A 88 -14.29 -2.85 51.87
CA ALA A 88 -15.05 -1.67 51.47
C ALA A 88 -15.90 -1.97 50.22
N LEU A 89 -16.91 -1.12 49.97
CA LEU A 89 -17.77 -1.24 48.79
C LEU A 89 -16.93 -1.15 47.51
N GLY A 90 -17.23 -2.03 46.55
CA GLY A 90 -16.68 -2.00 45.20
C GLY A 90 -17.39 -0.99 44.29
N PRO A 91 -17.04 -0.95 43.00
CA PRO A 91 -17.70 -0.11 42.01
C PRO A 91 -19.17 -0.52 41.81
N GLU A 92 -20.01 0.42 41.36
CA GLU A 92 -21.42 0.13 41.04
C GLU A 92 -21.59 -0.67 39.74
N VAL A 93 -20.58 -0.65 38.87
CA VAL A 93 -20.59 -1.28 37.54
C VAL A 93 -20.06 -2.71 37.62
N SER A 94 -20.71 -3.63 36.88
CA SER A 94 -20.27 -5.02 36.76
C SER A 94 -18.90 -5.14 36.07
N SER A 95 -18.02 -5.94 36.65
CA SER A 95 -16.69 -6.26 36.13
C SER A 95 -16.64 -7.51 35.25
N GLU A 96 -17.78 -8.19 35.05
CA GLU A 96 -17.83 -9.50 34.37
C GLU A 96 -17.22 -9.46 32.96
N ALA A 97 -17.57 -8.44 32.16
CA ALA A 97 -17.09 -8.32 30.79
C ALA A 97 -15.56 -8.19 30.70
N ILE A 98 -14.96 -7.47 31.66
CA ILE A 98 -13.51 -7.28 31.71
C ILE A 98 -12.82 -8.60 32.13
N LEU A 99 -13.42 -9.39 33.03
CA LEU A 99 -12.90 -10.71 33.41
C LEU A 99 -12.93 -11.67 32.23
N ILE A 100 -14.04 -11.72 31.50
CA ILE A 100 -14.17 -12.59 30.32
C ILE A 100 -13.17 -12.18 29.24
N ASP A 101 -12.99 -10.88 28.99
CA ASP A 101 -12.02 -10.37 28.00
C ASP A 101 -10.57 -10.70 28.41
N LEU A 102 -10.24 -10.57 29.71
CA LEU A 102 -8.95 -10.95 30.26
C LEU A 102 -8.68 -12.47 30.12
N LEU A 103 -9.64 -13.32 30.48
CA LEU A 103 -9.52 -14.78 30.39
C LEU A 103 -9.60 -15.30 28.96
N SER A 104 -10.05 -14.48 28.01
CA SER A 104 -9.98 -14.81 26.58
C SER A 104 -8.56 -14.71 26.01
N GLN A 105 -7.63 -14.11 26.77
CA GLN A 105 -6.22 -14.08 26.43
C GLN A 105 -5.58 -15.44 26.69
N PRO A 106 -5.04 -16.14 25.68
CA PRO A 106 -4.51 -17.49 25.85
C PRO A 106 -3.44 -17.61 26.93
N GLU A 107 -2.55 -16.63 27.03
CA GLU A 107 -1.47 -16.64 28.01
C GLU A 107 -2.00 -16.50 29.45
N VAL A 108 -3.03 -15.68 29.68
CA VAL A 108 -3.64 -15.53 31.02
C VAL A 108 -4.50 -16.74 31.35
N PHE A 109 -5.25 -17.25 30.37
CA PHE A 109 -6.03 -18.47 30.51
C PHE A 109 -5.16 -19.63 30.98
N ASP A 110 -4.04 -19.88 30.31
CA ASP A 110 -3.14 -20.98 30.62
C ASP A 110 -2.55 -20.84 32.04
N GLU A 111 -2.15 -19.62 32.43
CA GLU A 111 -1.60 -19.38 33.76
C GLU A 111 -2.65 -19.50 34.87
N VAL A 112 -3.90 -19.09 34.62
CA VAL A 112 -5.01 -19.24 35.57
C VAL A 112 -5.38 -20.71 35.74
N VAL A 113 -5.40 -21.48 34.65
CA VAL A 113 -5.60 -22.93 34.70
C VAL A 113 -4.51 -23.60 35.54
N ALA A 114 -3.24 -23.28 35.28
CA ALA A 114 -2.13 -23.80 36.08
C ALA A 114 -2.23 -23.39 37.56
N GLY A 115 -2.60 -22.14 37.83
CA GLY A 115 -2.78 -21.64 39.20
C GLY A 115 -3.95 -22.28 39.95
N LEU A 116 -4.97 -22.79 39.25
CA LEU A 116 -6.08 -23.53 39.85
C LEU A 116 -5.71 -24.98 40.15
N ASP A 117 -4.79 -25.58 39.40
CA ASP A 117 -4.32 -26.96 39.66
C ASP A 117 -3.62 -27.05 41.04
N ASP A 118 -3.03 -25.95 41.53
CA ASP A 118 -2.42 -25.84 42.86
C ASP A 118 -3.43 -25.48 43.98
N ILE A 119 -4.68 -25.17 43.63
CA ILE A 119 -5.71 -24.76 44.59
C ILE A 119 -6.53 -25.99 45.05
N PRO A 120 -6.75 -26.18 46.36
CA PRO A 120 -7.60 -27.26 46.85
C PRO A 120 -8.97 -27.24 46.19
N TYR A 121 -9.38 -28.38 45.62
CA TYR A 121 -10.64 -28.55 44.90
C TYR A 121 -10.79 -27.61 43.68
N GLY A 122 -9.69 -27.08 43.12
CA GLY A 122 -9.65 -26.37 41.84
C GLY A 122 -10.69 -25.25 41.67
N THR A 123 -11.13 -24.66 42.78
CA THR A 123 -12.21 -23.66 42.81
C THR A 123 -11.74 -22.45 43.60
N ALA A 124 -11.80 -21.28 42.97
CA ALA A 124 -11.36 -20.03 43.57
C ALA A 124 -12.32 -18.90 43.25
N SER A 125 -12.41 -17.90 44.14
CA SER A 125 -13.00 -16.62 43.82
C SER A 125 -11.91 -15.69 43.24
N PRO A 126 -12.11 -15.13 42.04
CA PRO A 126 -11.16 -14.21 41.44
C PRO A 126 -11.29 -12.83 42.09
N GLY A 127 -10.15 -12.23 42.41
CA GLY A 127 -10.04 -10.81 42.70
C GLY A 127 -8.96 -10.19 41.82
N TRP A 128 -8.91 -8.88 41.68
CA TRP A 128 -7.91 -8.27 40.81
C TRP A 128 -7.53 -6.85 41.17
N ARG A 129 -6.41 -6.43 40.60
CA ARG A 129 -6.01 -5.04 40.48
C ARG A 129 -5.45 -4.85 39.09
N ILE A 130 -6.22 -4.21 38.23
CA ILE A 130 -5.90 -4.07 36.81
C ILE A 130 -5.93 -2.61 36.40
N VAL A 131 -5.14 -2.30 35.38
CA VAL A 131 -5.20 -1.04 34.65
C VAL A 131 -5.57 -1.40 33.22
N ALA A 132 -6.63 -0.77 32.73
CA ALA A 132 -7.04 -0.90 31.33
C ALA A 132 -6.38 0.23 30.52
N GLY A 133 -5.64 -0.12 29.47
CA GLY A 133 -5.13 0.80 28.45
C GLY A 133 -5.97 0.74 27.19
N ARG A 134 -7.30 0.66 27.36
CA ARG A 134 -8.25 0.78 26.26
C ARG A 134 -8.27 2.23 25.79
N ILE A 135 -8.30 2.41 24.48
CA ILE A 135 -8.44 3.75 23.89
C ILE A 135 -9.90 4.15 24.03
N ASP A 136 -10.12 5.40 24.43
CA ASP A 136 -11.43 6.02 24.42
C ASP A 136 -12.05 5.91 23.00
N PRO A 137 -13.28 5.37 22.86
CA PRO A 137 -13.94 5.26 21.56
C PRO A 137 -14.06 6.61 20.83
N GLU A 138 -14.19 7.72 21.55
CA GLU A 138 -14.22 9.06 20.94
C GLU A 138 -12.86 9.43 20.30
N VAL A 139 -11.76 9.12 20.99
CA VAL A 139 -10.39 9.35 20.49
C VAL A 139 -10.11 8.46 19.29
N LEU A 140 -10.57 7.19 19.33
CA LEU A 140 -10.42 6.26 18.22
C LEU A 140 -11.28 6.69 17.02
N SER A 141 -12.51 7.16 17.26
CA SER A 141 -13.40 7.72 16.23
C SER A 141 -12.78 8.94 15.55
N GLN A 142 -12.20 9.86 16.32
CA GLN A 142 -11.47 11.03 15.81
C GLN A 142 -10.26 10.59 14.98
N ALA A 143 -9.46 9.66 15.47
CA ALA A 143 -8.29 9.15 14.75
C ALA A 143 -8.68 8.52 13.40
N PHE A 144 -9.73 7.68 13.36
CA PHE A 144 -10.19 7.10 12.09
C PHE A 144 -10.67 8.16 11.09
N ARG A 145 -11.35 9.21 11.55
CA ARG A 145 -11.75 10.32 10.69
C ARG A 145 -10.54 11.08 10.12
N GLU A 146 -9.58 11.44 10.97
CA GLU A 146 -8.38 12.17 10.53
C GLU A 146 -7.52 11.35 9.57
N VAL A 147 -7.40 10.03 9.80
CA VAL A 147 -6.70 9.14 8.87
C VAL A 147 -7.47 9.03 7.55
N SER A 148 -8.80 8.88 7.58
CA SER A 148 -9.65 8.88 6.37
C SER A 148 -9.43 10.14 5.53
N GLU A 149 -9.44 11.32 6.17
CA GLU A 149 -9.19 12.60 5.51
C GLU A 149 -7.79 12.66 4.89
N ARG A 150 -6.76 12.08 5.52
CA ARG A 150 -5.41 11.99 4.97
C ARG A 150 -5.32 11.10 3.73
N PHE A 151 -6.10 10.02 3.68
CA PHE A 151 -6.19 9.14 2.50
C PHE A 151 -7.02 9.74 1.36
N HIS A 152 -7.94 10.66 1.67
CA HIS A 152 -8.83 11.30 0.67
C HIS A 152 -8.47 12.75 0.32
N GLY A 153 -7.49 13.35 1.01
CA GLY A 153 -7.21 14.79 0.93
C GLY A 153 -6.83 15.27 -0.48
N PRO A 154 -7.15 16.54 -0.82
CA PRO A 154 -6.91 17.08 -2.16
C PRO A 154 -5.42 17.07 -2.51
N ALA A 155 -5.10 16.66 -3.73
CA ALA A 155 -3.73 16.70 -4.23
C ALA A 155 -3.26 18.15 -4.32
N GLN A 156 -2.22 18.50 -3.56
CA GLN A 156 -1.42 19.67 -3.89
C GLN A 156 -0.67 19.37 -5.20
N GLN A 157 -0.73 20.30 -6.15
CA GLN A 157 -0.02 20.18 -7.43
C GLN A 157 1.47 20.02 -7.16
N ASP A 158 2.07 19.02 -7.79
CA ASP A 158 3.50 18.72 -7.66
C ASP A 158 4.11 18.61 -9.05
N THR A 159 5.39 18.93 -9.17
CA THR A 159 6.17 18.65 -10.37
C THR A 159 6.59 17.19 -10.36
N ALA A 160 6.32 16.46 -11.45
CA ALA A 160 6.70 15.05 -11.59
C ALA A 160 8.23 14.90 -11.62
N THR A 161 8.85 14.90 -10.43
CA THR A 161 10.29 14.74 -10.28
C THR A 161 10.54 13.39 -9.62
N PHE A 162 11.03 12.44 -10.42
CA PHE A 162 11.46 11.14 -9.91
C PHE A 162 12.74 11.34 -9.11
N SER A 163 12.69 10.97 -7.84
CA SER A 163 13.78 11.24 -6.89
C SER A 163 14.82 10.12 -6.82
N SER A 164 14.62 9.02 -7.56
CA SER A 164 15.56 7.90 -7.55
C SER A 164 16.83 8.26 -8.34
N PRO A 165 18.00 8.34 -7.71
CA PRO A 165 19.27 8.62 -8.39
C PRO A 165 19.73 7.47 -9.30
N LEU A 166 19.03 6.33 -9.28
CA LEU A 166 19.31 5.16 -10.12
C LEU A 166 18.36 5.04 -11.33
N ALA A 167 17.38 5.95 -11.45
CA ALA A 167 16.42 5.91 -12.55
C ALA A 167 17.12 6.24 -13.88
N THR A 168 17.02 5.32 -14.83
CA THR A 168 17.65 5.40 -16.15
C THR A 168 16.60 5.39 -17.25
N ALA A 169 15.56 4.56 -17.11
CA ALA A 169 14.50 4.41 -18.11
C ALA A 169 13.42 5.49 -17.98
N LEU A 170 12.85 5.69 -16.78
CA LEU A 170 11.71 6.59 -16.59
C LEU A 170 11.99 8.04 -17.02
N PRO A 171 13.15 8.66 -16.69
CA PRO A 171 13.43 10.04 -17.10
C PRO A 171 13.54 10.23 -18.61
N VAL A 172 14.02 9.22 -19.33
CA VAL A 172 14.10 9.24 -20.80
C VAL A 172 12.70 9.06 -21.40
N LEU A 173 11.91 8.12 -20.88
CA LEU A 173 10.57 7.82 -21.37
C LEU A 173 9.56 8.94 -21.06
N SER A 174 9.74 9.71 -20.00
CA SER A 174 8.95 10.91 -19.69
C SER A 174 9.44 12.18 -20.40
N GLY A 175 10.56 12.11 -21.14
CA GLY A 175 11.14 13.27 -21.84
C GLY A 175 11.76 14.32 -20.91
N THR A 176 12.14 13.95 -19.68
CA THR A 176 12.84 14.86 -18.75
C THR A 176 14.34 14.91 -19.01
N VAL A 177 14.87 13.91 -19.72
CA VAL A 177 16.28 13.81 -20.13
C VAL A 177 16.33 13.58 -21.64
N ASP A 178 17.32 14.17 -22.31
CA ASP A 178 17.55 13.97 -23.74
C ASP A 178 17.87 12.51 -24.08
N LEU A 179 17.48 12.11 -25.29
CA LEU A 179 17.76 10.77 -25.81
C LEU A 179 19.29 10.57 -25.93
N PRO A 180 19.83 9.42 -25.48
CA PRO A 180 21.23 9.13 -25.66
C PRO A 180 21.59 8.99 -27.15
N ALA A 181 22.83 9.36 -27.49
CA ALA A 181 23.26 9.55 -28.88
C ALA A 181 23.20 8.28 -29.75
N ASP A 182 23.31 7.10 -29.13
CA ASP A 182 23.17 5.80 -29.76
C ASP A 182 21.73 5.48 -30.20
N VAL A 183 20.73 6.05 -29.52
CA VAL A 183 19.31 5.94 -29.89
C VAL A 183 18.94 6.94 -31.00
N LEU A 184 19.71 8.03 -31.16
CA LEU A 184 19.50 9.05 -32.19
C LEU A 184 20.05 8.70 -33.58
N ASP A 185 20.69 7.53 -33.76
CA ASP A 185 21.08 7.01 -35.08
C ASP A 185 20.26 5.75 -35.46
N PRO A 186 18.96 5.90 -35.80
CA PRO A 186 18.07 4.78 -36.08
C PRO A 186 18.23 4.21 -37.49
N LEU A 187 19.00 4.84 -38.39
CA LEU A 187 19.17 4.33 -39.76
C LEU A 187 20.27 3.27 -39.81
N ILE A 188 20.04 2.21 -40.58
CA ILE A 188 21.06 1.20 -40.89
C ILE A 188 21.97 1.80 -41.98
N PRO A 189 23.30 1.86 -41.77
CA PRO A 189 24.24 2.31 -42.80
C PRO A 189 24.05 1.51 -44.09
N ASP A 190 24.01 2.20 -45.23
CA ASP A 190 23.71 1.59 -46.53
C ASP A 190 22.32 0.95 -46.67
N GLY A 191 21.41 1.17 -45.72
CA GLY A 191 20.00 0.78 -45.82
C GLY A 191 19.22 1.59 -46.87
N PRO A 192 18.01 1.15 -47.26
CA PRO A 192 17.20 1.82 -48.29
C PRO A 192 16.99 3.32 -48.06
N LEU A 193 16.53 3.75 -46.87
CA LEU A 193 16.34 5.16 -46.56
C LEU A 193 17.66 5.96 -46.51
N ASP A 194 18.73 5.38 -45.98
CA ASP A 194 20.05 6.03 -45.99
C ASP A 194 20.58 6.24 -47.42
N ARG A 195 20.38 5.25 -48.31
CA ARG A 195 20.70 5.39 -49.74
C ARG A 195 19.86 6.45 -50.43
N MET A 196 18.57 6.55 -50.10
CA MET A 196 17.68 7.59 -50.64
C MET A 196 18.13 8.99 -50.18
N HIS A 197 18.43 9.15 -48.90
CA HIS A 197 18.98 10.39 -48.35
C HIS A 197 20.32 10.76 -49.02
N ARG A 198 21.27 9.83 -49.11
CA ARG A 198 22.56 10.07 -49.78
C ARG A 198 22.39 10.40 -51.26
N ARG A 199 21.49 9.71 -51.96
CA ARG A 199 21.17 10.01 -53.36
C ARG A 199 20.61 11.43 -53.49
N ALA A 200 19.68 11.84 -52.65
CA ALA A 200 19.15 13.20 -52.68
C ALA A 200 20.24 14.25 -52.40
N ALA A 201 21.08 14.02 -51.38
CA ALA A 201 22.21 14.89 -51.06
C ALA A 201 23.20 15.00 -52.24
N GLU A 202 23.60 13.86 -52.82
CA GLU A 202 24.50 13.83 -53.98
C GLU A 202 23.93 14.57 -55.19
N GLN A 203 22.62 14.45 -55.47
CA GLN A 203 21.98 15.15 -56.59
C GLN A 203 21.92 16.67 -56.34
N ILE A 204 21.61 17.10 -55.11
CA ILE A 204 21.65 18.52 -54.73
C ILE A 204 23.09 19.06 -54.85
N ASP A 205 24.08 18.32 -54.36
CA ASP A 205 25.49 18.71 -54.41
C ASP A 205 26.06 18.68 -55.84
N ARG A 206 25.59 17.77 -56.70
CA ARG A 206 25.92 17.75 -58.14
C ARG A 206 25.34 18.98 -58.83
N ALA A 207 24.06 19.31 -58.60
CA ALA A 207 23.44 20.51 -59.14
C ALA A 207 24.15 21.80 -58.67
N ALA A 208 24.53 21.87 -57.39
CA ALA A 208 25.28 22.98 -56.83
C ALA A 208 26.69 23.11 -57.44
N ARG A 209 27.42 22.00 -57.59
CA ARG A 209 28.74 22.00 -58.24
C ARG A 209 28.67 22.35 -59.72
N ALA A 210 27.69 21.82 -60.46
CA ALA A 210 27.48 22.16 -61.86
C ALA A 210 27.22 23.67 -62.04
N LEU A 211 26.49 24.28 -61.10
CA LEU A 211 26.30 25.74 -61.05
C LEU A 211 27.59 26.50 -60.69
N GLU A 212 28.45 25.93 -59.85
CA GLU A 212 29.73 26.54 -59.47
C GLU A 212 30.76 26.52 -60.60
N GLU A 213 30.82 25.41 -61.32
CA GLU A 213 31.68 25.16 -62.48
C GLU A 213 31.28 25.97 -63.73
N LEU A 214 30.10 26.61 -63.71
CA LEU A 214 29.75 27.54 -64.77
C LEU A 214 30.71 28.71 -64.82
N THR A 215 31.33 28.83 -65.99
CA THR A 215 32.14 29.96 -66.38
C THR A 215 31.35 30.87 -67.31
N TYR A 216 31.85 32.09 -67.47
CA TYR A 216 31.27 33.10 -68.34
C TYR A 216 31.02 32.58 -69.78
N PHE A 217 31.91 31.71 -70.30
CA PHE A 217 31.84 31.18 -71.66
C PHE A 217 31.09 29.84 -71.78
N SER A 218 30.50 29.32 -70.70
CA SER A 218 29.81 28.02 -70.76
C SER A 218 28.65 28.06 -71.78
N PRO A 219 28.59 27.10 -72.72
CA PRO A 219 27.64 27.11 -73.83
C PRO A 219 26.20 26.82 -73.37
N ALA A 220 25.21 27.18 -74.18
CA ALA A 220 23.79 26.91 -73.91
C ALA A 220 23.46 25.46 -73.46
N PRO A 221 24.02 24.40 -74.08
CA PRO A 221 23.83 23.02 -73.59
C PRO A 221 24.37 22.77 -72.16
N ALA A 222 25.46 23.41 -71.76
CA ALA A 222 25.99 23.29 -70.40
C ALA A 222 25.06 23.95 -69.37
N ARG A 223 24.31 24.97 -69.77
CA ARG A 223 23.30 25.64 -68.92
C ARG A 223 22.00 24.85 -68.85
N ALA A 224 21.58 24.22 -69.95
CA ALA A 224 20.44 23.32 -69.98
C ALA A 224 20.68 22.04 -69.15
N ALA A 225 21.92 21.56 -69.08
CA ALA A 225 22.30 20.43 -68.23
C ALA A 225 22.00 20.70 -66.74
N ILE A 226 22.21 21.93 -66.26
CA ILE A 226 21.95 22.31 -64.86
C ILE A 226 20.47 22.24 -64.52
N ALA A 227 19.59 22.66 -65.43
CA ALA A 227 18.15 22.49 -65.22
C ALA A 227 17.80 20.99 -65.07
N GLY A 228 18.45 20.11 -65.84
CA GLY A 228 18.32 18.66 -65.69
C GLY A 228 18.78 18.14 -64.32
N GLU A 229 19.93 18.61 -63.83
CA GLU A 229 20.47 18.25 -62.50
C GLU A 229 19.56 18.77 -61.36
N VAL A 230 19.04 20.00 -61.48
CA VAL A 230 18.11 20.58 -60.48
C VAL A 230 16.79 19.82 -60.43
N ILE A 231 16.25 19.43 -61.60
CA ILE A 231 15.04 18.58 -61.66
C ILE A 231 15.32 17.20 -61.04
N ALA A 232 16.51 16.62 -61.28
CA ALA A 232 16.88 15.35 -60.67
C ALA A 232 17.00 15.45 -59.13
N ALA A 233 17.54 16.56 -58.63
CA ALA A 233 17.59 16.87 -57.19
C ALA A 233 16.19 17.01 -56.59
N GLY A 234 15.29 17.75 -57.25
CA GLY A 234 13.89 17.91 -56.84
C GLY A 234 13.12 16.59 -56.76
N LYS A 235 13.29 15.71 -57.75
CA LYS A 235 12.70 14.37 -57.76
C LYS A 235 13.22 13.50 -56.61
N ALA A 236 14.53 13.50 -56.38
CA ALA A 236 15.13 12.70 -55.30
C ALA A 236 14.69 13.20 -53.91
N LEU A 237 14.57 14.51 -53.72
CA LEU A 237 14.07 15.10 -52.48
C LEU A 237 12.58 14.76 -52.25
N ALA A 238 11.76 14.86 -53.30
CA ALA A 238 10.34 14.48 -53.23
C ALA A 238 10.18 12.99 -52.88
N GLU A 239 10.94 12.10 -53.53
CA GLU A 239 10.93 10.66 -53.27
C GLU A 239 11.27 10.33 -51.80
N PHE A 240 12.26 11.04 -51.23
CA PHE A 240 12.61 10.89 -49.82
C PHE A 240 11.49 11.39 -48.89
N ARG A 241 11.00 12.62 -49.10
CA ARG A 241 9.90 13.20 -48.29
C ARG A 241 8.66 12.30 -48.32
N ASP A 242 8.23 11.88 -49.50
CA ASP A 242 6.99 11.10 -49.69
C ASP A 242 7.13 9.65 -49.19
N THR A 243 8.36 9.15 -49.03
CA THR A 243 8.58 7.85 -48.38
C THR A 243 8.54 7.98 -46.86
N VAL A 244 9.19 9.00 -46.30
CA VAL A 244 9.12 9.29 -44.84
C VAL A 244 7.67 9.59 -44.41
N ALA A 245 6.97 10.38 -45.23
CA ALA A 245 5.54 10.64 -45.14
C ALA A 245 4.69 9.39 -44.94
N ARG A 246 4.85 8.42 -45.85
CA ARG A 246 4.11 7.16 -45.83
C ARG A 246 4.47 6.34 -44.60
N LEU A 247 5.75 6.24 -44.26
CA LEU A 247 6.17 5.55 -43.03
C LEU A 247 5.56 6.19 -41.77
N PHE A 248 5.44 7.52 -41.71
CA PHE A 248 4.80 8.20 -40.59
C PHE A 248 3.28 7.97 -40.57
N ALA A 249 2.63 7.88 -41.73
CA ALA A 249 1.18 7.67 -41.81
C ALA A 249 0.78 6.21 -41.55
N ASP A 250 1.59 5.26 -42.02
CA ASP A 250 1.22 3.85 -42.15
C ASP A 250 1.78 2.96 -41.02
N ILE A 251 2.71 3.46 -40.20
CA ILE A 251 3.37 2.64 -39.16
C ILE A 251 3.20 3.26 -37.78
N ASP A 252 2.42 2.58 -36.95
CA ASP A 252 2.41 2.74 -35.50
C ASP A 252 3.28 1.67 -34.81
N HIS A 253 3.82 1.95 -33.63
CA HIS A 253 4.64 0.96 -32.90
C HIS A 253 3.83 -0.26 -32.45
N SER A 254 2.51 -0.12 -32.39
CA SER A 254 1.57 -1.16 -31.98
C SER A 254 1.18 -2.12 -33.12
N ASP A 255 1.52 -1.79 -34.37
CA ASP A 255 1.09 -2.55 -35.54
C ASP A 255 1.81 -3.89 -35.68
N GLU A 256 1.01 -4.93 -35.97
CA GLU A 256 1.52 -6.26 -36.31
C GLU A 256 2.30 -6.18 -37.62
N GLY A 257 3.63 -6.37 -37.56
CA GLY A 257 4.53 -6.24 -38.71
C GLY A 257 5.25 -4.89 -38.84
N ALA A 258 5.06 -3.95 -37.92
CA ALA A 258 5.81 -2.67 -37.88
C ALA A 258 7.32 -2.89 -37.94
N LYS A 259 7.82 -3.85 -37.14
CA LYS A 259 9.23 -4.23 -37.10
C LYS A 259 9.78 -4.66 -38.46
N GLU A 260 9.04 -5.50 -39.17
CA GLU A 260 9.44 -6.04 -40.47
C GLU A 260 9.43 -4.95 -41.54
N THR A 261 8.41 -4.09 -41.51
CA THR A 261 8.25 -2.97 -42.44
C THR A 261 9.35 -1.92 -42.26
N LEU A 262 9.67 -1.57 -41.01
CA LEU A 262 10.77 -0.65 -40.68
C LEU A 262 12.14 -1.24 -41.02
N ALA A 263 12.36 -2.52 -40.75
CA ALA A 263 13.59 -3.22 -41.14
C ALA A 263 13.76 -3.24 -42.67
N MET A 264 12.67 -3.45 -43.43
CA MET A 264 12.67 -3.42 -44.89
C MET A 264 13.07 -2.04 -45.46
N HIS A 265 12.81 -0.95 -44.73
CA HIS A 265 13.23 0.41 -45.11
C HIS A 265 14.60 0.80 -44.54
N GLY A 266 15.25 -0.08 -43.77
CA GLY A 266 16.56 0.15 -43.18
C GLY A 266 16.52 0.97 -41.89
N VAL A 267 15.44 0.89 -41.11
CA VAL A 267 15.30 1.52 -39.79
C VAL A 267 15.49 0.46 -38.70
N LYS A 268 16.30 0.78 -37.68
CA LYS A 268 16.51 -0.05 -36.49
C LYS A 268 15.22 -0.07 -35.66
N PHE A 269 14.78 -1.27 -35.28
CA PHE A 269 13.61 -1.50 -34.43
C PHE A 269 13.99 -2.47 -33.31
N ALA A 270 14.73 -1.96 -32.33
CA ALA A 270 15.10 -2.69 -31.13
C ALA A 270 14.98 -1.76 -29.93
N THR A 271 14.32 -2.22 -28.88
CA THR A 271 14.27 -1.53 -27.60
C THR A 271 15.70 -1.40 -27.06
N PRO A 272 16.15 -0.20 -26.67
CA PRO A 272 17.47 -0.02 -26.08
C PRO A 272 17.66 -0.85 -24.81
N ALA A 273 18.90 -1.26 -24.52
CA ALA A 273 19.22 -1.99 -23.31
C ALA A 273 18.83 -1.17 -22.07
N GLY A 274 18.21 -1.81 -21.08
CA GLY A 274 17.73 -1.15 -19.86
C GLY A 274 16.39 -0.44 -19.99
N MET A 275 15.69 -0.56 -21.14
CA MET A 275 14.34 -0.01 -21.35
C MET A 275 13.27 -1.09 -21.57
N GLY A 276 13.51 -2.30 -21.04
CA GLY A 276 12.53 -3.39 -21.05
C GLY A 276 11.45 -3.20 -19.99
N ALA A 277 10.39 -4.01 -20.10
CA ALA A 277 9.27 -3.98 -19.16
C ALA A 277 9.71 -4.22 -17.72
N THR A 278 10.61 -5.18 -17.49
CA THR A 278 11.14 -5.50 -16.15
C THR A 278 11.89 -4.32 -15.54
N GLU A 279 12.76 -3.65 -16.29
CA GLU A 279 13.50 -2.49 -15.78
C GLU A 279 12.58 -1.31 -15.47
N ILE A 280 11.60 -1.03 -16.35
CA ILE A 280 10.59 0.02 -16.15
C ILE A 280 9.79 -0.25 -14.87
N VAL A 281 9.30 -1.48 -14.69
CA VAL A 281 8.53 -1.84 -13.50
C VAL A 281 9.39 -1.82 -12.24
N ALA A 282 10.66 -2.21 -12.30
CA ALA A 282 11.58 -2.10 -11.18
C ALA A 282 11.81 -0.64 -10.74
N GLU A 283 11.96 0.30 -11.69
CA GLU A 283 12.07 1.73 -11.39
C GLU A 283 10.78 2.31 -10.79
N LEU A 284 9.61 1.93 -11.35
CA LEU A 284 8.31 2.31 -10.80
C LEU A 284 8.13 1.78 -9.38
N ARG A 285 8.46 0.51 -9.15
CA ARG A 285 8.40 -0.15 -7.84
C ARG A 285 9.26 0.58 -6.82
N ALA A 286 10.52 0.87 -7.16
CA ALA A 286 11.44 1.57 -6.28
C ALA A 286 10.94 2.98 -5.90
N ASP A 287 10.39 3.74 -6.87
CA ASP A 287 9.83 5.08 -6.60
C ASP A 287 8.56 5.03 -5.73
N VAL A 288 7.69 4.05 -5.95
CA VAL A 288 6.48 3.83 -5.14
C VAL A 288 6.84 3.40 -3.73
N GLU A 289 7.69 2.38 -3.57
CA GLU A 289 8.14 1.88 -2.26
C GLU A 289 8.87 2.97 -1.46
N SER A 290 9.73 3.76 -2.12
CA SER A 290 10.39 4.91 -1.49
C SER A 290 9.38 5.96 -1.01
N ALA A 291 8.38 6.30 -1.83
CA ALA A 291 7.34 7.26 -1.44
C ALA A 291 6.49 6.77 -0.26
N LEU A 292 6.18 5.47 -0.22
CA LEU A 292 5.45 4.83 0.88
C LEU A 292 6.29 4.78 2.17
N ALA A 293 7.57 4.41 2.06
CA ALA A 293 8.49 4.36 3.19
C ALA A 293 8.70 5.75 3.83
N GLU A 294 8.77 6.79 3.01
CA GLU A 294 8.83 8.19 3.46
C GLU A 294 7.50 8.74 3.97
N ARG A 295 6.43 7.94 3.97
CA ARG A 295 5.07 8.30 4.41
C ARG A 295 4.51 9.54 3.71
N ARG A 296 4.88 9.71 2.43
CA ARG A 296 4.36 10.78 1.59
C ARG A 296 2.85 10.57 1.35
N SER A 297 2.16 11.65 0.95
CA SER A 297 0.73 11.58 0.62
C SER A 297 0.50 10.64 -0.57
N LEU A 298 -0.41 9.67 -0.40
CA LEU A 298 -0.83 8.76 -1.47
C LEU A 298 -1.48 9.52 -2.63
N THR A 299 -2.26 10.57 -2.35
CA THR A 299 -2.85 11.43 -3.39
C THR A 299 -1.78 12.12 -4.25
N ARG A 300 -0.66 12.53 -3.64
CA ARG A 300 0.48 13.07 -4.39
C ARG A 300 1.15 12.00 -5.25
N LEU A 301 1.33 10.79 -4.72
CA LEU A 301 1.86 9.66 -5.49
C LEU A 301 0.99 9.34 -6.71
N VAL A 302 -0.33 9.24 -6.52
CA VAL A 302 -1.31 9.04 -7.61
C VAL A 302 -1.20 10.13 -8.67
N SER A 303 -1.13 11.39 -8.25
CA SER A 303 -1.02 12.53 -9.18
C SER A 303 0.28 12.50 -9.97
N ARG A 304 1.41 12.16 -9.33
CA ARG A 304 2.71 11.99 -9.97
C ARG A 304 2.70 10.84 -10.98
N LEU A 305 2.08 9.72 -10.65
CA LEU A 305 1.92 8.58 -11.58
C LEU A 305 1.06 8.94 -12.79
N ARG A 306 -0.02 9.72 -12.61
CA ARG A 306 -0.83 10.23 -13.74
C ARG A 306 -0.01 11.15 -14.64
N LEU A 307 0.74 12.08 -14.05
CA LEU A 307 1.63 12.95 -14.81
C LEU A 307 2.66 12.14 -15.60
N LEU A 308 3.28 11.11 -15.00
CA LEU A 308 4.17 10.21 -15.72
C LEU A 308 3.44 9.53 -16.88
N ALA A 309 2.23 9.00 -16.64
CA ALA A 309 1.46 8.34 -17.66
C ALA A 309 1.19 9.26 -18.87
N ASP A 310 0.87 10.53 -18.60
CA ASP A 310 0.60 11.53 -19.63
C ASP A 310 1.85 11.92 -20.41
N HIS A 311 3.00 12.07 -19.74
CA HIS A 311 4.27 12.45 -20.40
C HIS A 311 4.91 11.28 -21.18
N SER A 312 4.66 10.04 -20.74
CA SER A 312 5.17 8.83 -21.39
C SER A 312 4.28 8.31 -22.50
N ALA A 313 3.04 8.78 -22.65
CA ALA A 313 2.17 8.36 -23.74
C ALA A 313 2.83 8.67 -25.11
N PRO A 314 2.88 7.72 -26.06
CA PRO A 314 3.29 8.02 -27.43
C PRO A 314 2.24 8.93 -28.10
N ILE A 315 2.70 9.80 -28.99
CA ILE A 315 1.83 10.71 -29.74
C ILE A 315 1.36 10.02 -31.04
N GLY A 316 2.18 9.10 -31.55
CA GLY A 316 2.01 8.45 -32.84
C GLY A 316 2.77 9.19 -33.94
N SER A 317 3.43 8.42 -34.79
CA SER A 317 4.24 8.91 -35.93
C SER A 317 3.42 9.79 -36.91
N ALA A 318 2.13 9.50 -37.08
CA ALA A 318 1.23 10.20 -38.00
C ALA A 318 1.02 11.68 -37.62
N ALA A 319 1.15 12.03 -36.34
CA ALA A 319 1.04 13.42 -35.87
C ALA A 319 2.13 14.33 -36.47
N PHE A 320 3.24 13.75 -36.92
CA PHE A 320 4.39 14.48 -37.44
C PHE A 320 4.38 14.64 -38.96
N VAL A 321 3.38 14.10 -39.67
CA VAL A 321 3.23 14.23 -41.13
C VAL A 321 3.13 15.70 -41.55
N ALA A 322 2.37 16.52 -40.82
CA ALA A 322 2.22 17.94 -41.12
C ALA A 322 3.55 18.71 -41.01
N ASP A 323 4.43 18.32 -40.08
CA ASP A 323 5.74 18.95 -39.95
C ASP A 323 6.63 18.70 -41.15
N LEU A 324 6.54 17.51 -41.76
CA LEU A 324 7.33 17.21 -42.95
C LEU A 324 6.98 18.16 -44.11
N TRP A 325 5.70 18.54 -44.27
CA TRP A 325 5.28 19.46 -45.35
C TRP A 325 5.63 20.90 -45.02
N ARG A 326 5.75 21.23 -43.72
CA ARG A 326 6.30 22.51 -43.28
C ARG A 326 7.81 22.61 -43.54
N ILE A 327 8.56 21.52 -43.35
CA ILE A 327 10.01 21.44 -43.60
C ILE A 327 10.30 21.45 -45.12
N CYS A 328 9.56 20.66 -45.89
CA CYS A 328 9.70 20.56 -47.34
C CYS A 328 8.35 20.82 -48.02
N PRO A 329 7.98 22.10 -48.22
CA PRO A 329 6.70 22.49 -48.80
C PRO A 329 6.66 22.21 -50.31
N ASP A 330 5.46 22.04 -50.85
CA ASP A 330 5.27 21.75 -52.28
C ASP A 330 5.79 22.90 -53.16
N GLU A 331 5.79 24.14 -52.68
CA GLU A 331 6.37 25.29 -53.37
C GLU A 331 7.88 25.12 -53.62
N LEU A 332 8.61 24.56 -52.66
CA LEU A 332 10.03 24.27 -52.79
C LEU A 332 10.26 23.18 -53.84
N LEU A 333 9.46 22.12 -53.81
CA LEU A 333 9.54 21.07 -54.83
C LEU A 333 9.16 21.58 -56.22
N ASN A 334 8.12 22.42 -56.32
CA ASN A 334 7.70 23.01 -57.59
C ASN A 334 8.81 23.89 -58.20
N ALA A 335 9.52 24.67 -57.38
CA ALA A 335 10.67 25.46 -57.83
C ALA A 335 11.82 24.59 -58.36
N LEU A 336 12.02 23.39 -57.81
CA LEU A 336 13.04 22.45 -58.28
C LEU A 336 12.59 21.65 -59.52
N HIS A 337 11.30 21.36 -59.66
CA HIS A 337 10.75 20.63 -60.82
C HIS A 337 10.61 21.52 -62.07
N ALA A 338 10.43 22.83 -61.88
CA ALA A 338 10.40 23.83 -62.94
C ALA A 338 11.41 24.95 -62.63
N PRO A 339 12.72 24.68 -62.74
CA PRO A 339 13.75 25.65 -62.37
C PRO A 339 13.66 26.89 -63.27
N ALA A 340 13.88 28.06 -62.68
CA ALA A 340 13.92 29.31 -63.43
C ALA A 340 14.98 29.26 -64.53
N ASP A 341 14.64 29.73 -65.73
CA ASP A 341 15.59 29.84 -66.83
C ASP A 341 16.69 30.87 -66.51
N PHE A 342 17.89 30.63 -67.02
CA PHE A 342 18.98 31.61 -66.92
C PHE A 342 18.63 32.89 -67.70
N PRO A 343 18.93 34.10 -67.20
CA PRO A 343 18.58 35.36 -67.86
C PRO A 343 18.97 35.37 -69.35
N ALA A 344 18.01 35.67 -70.22
CA ALA A 344 18.16 35.57 -71.68
C ALA A 344 18.99 36.71 -72.31
N THR A 345 19.02 37.88 -71.68
CA THR A 345 19.53 39.15 -72.20
C THR A 345 21.07 39.24 -72.17
N LEU A 346 21.68 39.56 -73.33
CA LEU A 346 23.15 39.68 -73.49
C LEU A 346 23.79 40.76 -72.59
N LEU A 347 23.08 41.87 -72.35
CA LEU A 347 23.54 42.99 -71.50
C LEU A 347 23.66 42.59 -70.02
N ASP A 348 22.71 41.82 -69.49
CA ASP A 348 22.74 41.33 -68.11
C ASP A 348 23.83 40.27 -67.89
N ARG A 349 24.11 39.47 -68.92
CA ARG A 349 25.17 38.44 -68.90
C ARG A 349 26.59 39.02 -68.86
N PHE A 350 26.80 40.19 -69.47
CA PHE A 350 28.14 40.75 -69.70
C PHE A 350 28.63 41.63 -68.55
N VAL A 351 27.77 42.49 -68.00
CA VAL A 351 28.15 43.48 -66.97
C VAL A 351 27.92 42.94 -65.55
N PHE A 352 26.99 42.00 -65.38
CA PHE A 352 26.50 41.56 -64.08
C PHE A 352 26.60 40.06 -63.85
N TRP A 353 27.49 39.34 -64.55
CA TRP A 353 27.67 37.87 -64.42
C TRP A 353 27.62 37.36 -62.97
N ARG A 354 28.36 37.99 -62.05
CA ARG A 354 28.36 37.61 -60.62
C ARG A 354 26.98 37.80 -59.97
N ARG A 355 26.27 38.88 -60.31
CA ARG A 355 24.93 39.19 -59.79
C ARG A 355 23.86 38.31 -60.42
N SER A 356 23.93 38.04 -61.73
CA SER A 356 23.01 37.14 -62.43
C SER A 356 23.18 35.68 -62.00
N ARG A 357 24.41 35.22 -61.76
CA ARG A 357 24.69 33.90 -61.18
C ARG A 357 24.23 33.82 -59.72
N ALA A 358 24.44 34.86 -58.92
CA ALA A 358 23.97 34.91 -57.54
C ALA A 358 22.43 34.89 -57.46
N TRP A 359 21.76 35.68 -58.29
CA TRP A 359 20.30 35.68 -58.43
C TRP A 359 19.77 34.33 -58.90
N TRP A 360 20.38 33.74 -59.93
CA TRP A 360 19.94 32.44 -60.42
C TRP A 360 20.16 31.33 -59.37
N ARG A 361 21.28 31.36 -58.64
CA ARG A 361 21.52 30.46 -57.50
C ARG A 361 20.43 30.56 -56.44
N GLU A 362 19.95 31.77 -56.16
CA GLU A 362 18.86 32.02 -55.22
C GLU A 362 17.52 31.46 -55.75
N GLN A 363 17.25 31.64 -57.06
CA GLN A 363 16.05 31.11 -57.72
C GLN A 363 16.02 29.59 -57.86
N LEU A 364 17.18 28.93 -57.95
CA LEU A 364 17.26 27.47 -58.05
C LEU A 364 16.99 26.74 -56.72
N ALA A 365 16.85 27.46 -55.60
CA ALA A 365 16.47 26.93 -54.29
C ALA A 365 17.30 25.75 -53.76
N LEU A 366 18.52 25.52 -54.28
CA LEU A 366 19.37 24.38 -53.90
C LEU A 366 19.84 24.43 -52.43
N GLY A 367 20.07 25.63 -51.89
CA GLY A 367 20.38 25.82 -50.47
C GLY A 367 19.23 25.40 -49.55
N PRO A 368 18.03 26.00 -49.71
CA PRO A 368 16.82 25.56 -49.03
C PRO A 368 16.54 24.05 -49.18
N ALA A 369 16.78 23.47 -50.36
CA ALA A 369 16.62 22.03 -50.59
C ALA A 369 17.56 21.18 -49.71
N ARG A 370 18.84 21.57 -49.57
CA ARG A 370 19.80 20.88 -48.70
C ARG A 370 19.38 20.98 -47.24
N THR A 371 18.99 22.18 -46.78
CA THR A 371 18.50 22.40 -45.41
C THR A 371 17.26 21.56 -45.13
N ALA A 372 16.27 21.56 -46.03
CA ALA A 372 15.07 20.75 -45.89
C ALA A 372 15.40 19.25 -45.83
N LEU A 373 16.32 18.75 -46.65
CA LEU A 373 16.74 17.35 -46.61
C LEU A 373 17.35 16.95 -45.24
N ASP A 374 18.25 17.79 -44.71
CA ASP A 374 18.90 17.54 -43.41
C ASP A 374 17.88 17.66 -42.25
N GLU A 375 16.94 18.60 -42.32
CA GLU A 375 15.84 18.73 -41.35
C GLU A 375 14.86 17.56 -41.41
N LEU A 376 14.49 17.07 -42.60
CA LEU A 376 13.67 15.87 -42.78
C LEU A 376 14.36 14.64 -42.17
N ARG A 377 15.67 14.49 -42.40
CA ARG A 377 16.47 13.42 -41.78
C ARG A 377 16.44 13.52 -40.25
N SER A 378 16.73 14.70 -39.70
CA SER A 378 16.68 14.92 -38.24
C SER A 378 15.28 14.65 -37.65
N ARG A 379 14.20 14.94 -38.41
CA ARG A 379 12.84 14.63 -37.98
C ARG A 379 12.55 13.14 -38.00
N LEU A 380 12.96 12.44 -39.05
CA LEU A 380 12.90 10.98 -39.14
C LEU A 380 13.66 10.32 -37.99
N GLU A 381 14.89 10.76 -37.70
CA GLU A 381 15.72 10.19 -36.64
C GLU A 381 15.04 10.32 -35.26
N ARG A 382 14.46 11.49 -34.97
CA ARG A 382 13.72 11.71 -33.70
C ARG A 382 12.45 10.88 -33.60
N VAL A 383 11.64 10.80 -34.66
CA VAL A 383 10.40 10.01 -34.65
C VAL A 383 10.69 8.51 -34.56
N ALA A 384 11.70 8.04 -35.29
CA ALA A 384 12.12 6.64 -35.21
C ALA A 384 12.62 6.27 -33.81
N ALA A 385 13.39 7.14 -33.16
CA ALA A 385 13.82 6.96 -31.79
C ALA A 385 12.64 6.98 -30.79
N SER A 386 11.83 8.04 -30.81
CA SER A 386 10.81 8.29 -29.77
C SER A 386 9.51 7.51 -29.96
N GLU A 387 8.99 7.43 -31.19
CA GLU A 387 7.68 6.82 -31.46
C GLU A 387 7.81 5.35 -31.86
N TRP A 388 8.87 4.95 -32.58
CA TRP A 388 9.00 3.55 -33.03
C TRP A 388 9.83 2.69 -32.07
N MET A 389 11.10 3.04 -31.83
CA MET A 389 11.99 2.24 -30.97
C MET A 389 11.54 2.27 -29.50
N LEU A 390 11.12 3.43 -29.01
CA LEU A 390 10.64 3.60 -27.63
C LEU A 390 9.12 3.51 -27.48
N GLY A 391 8.34 3.44 -28.57
CA GLY A 391 6.87 3.45 -28.50
C GLY A 391 6.29 2.35 -27.60
N GLY A 392 6.82 1.13 -27.69
CA GLY A 392 6.43 0.02 -26.82
C GLY A 392 6.75 0.27 -25.35
N ALA A 393 7.96 0.75 -25.05
CA ALA A 393 8.37 1.10 -23.69
C ALA A 393 7.55 2.26 -23.12
N ARG A 394 7.31 3.31 -23.92
CA ARG A 394 6.48 4.48 -23.61
C ARG A 394 5.03 4.09 -23.30
N THR A 395 4.43 3.24 -24.14
CA THR A 395 3.09 2.68 -23.92
C THR A 395 3.05 1.89 -22.62
N HIS A 396 4.01 0.98 -22.43
CA HIS A 396 4.09 0.16 -21.24
C HIS A 396 4.24 1.00 -19.96
N THR A 397 5.11 2.02 -19.96
CA THR A 397 5.25 2.97 -18.85
C THR A 397 3.95 3.73 -18.60
N SER A 398 3.29 4.22 -19.66
CA SER A 398 2.02 4.96 -19.55
C SER A 398 0.93 4.10 -18.94
N ASP A 399 0.76 2.87 -19.43
CA ASP A 399 -0.27 1.95 -18.97
C ASP A 399 0.02 1.41 -17.56
N ALA A 400 1.28 1.07 -17.25
CA ALA A 400 1.66 0.67 -15.90
C ALA A 400 1.44 1.80 -14.88
N ALA A 401 1.85 3.03 -15.21
CA ALA A 401 1.66 4.18 -14.33
C ALA A 401 0.18 4.53 -14.16
N ARG A 402 -0.63 4.47 -15.23
CA ARG A 402 -2.09 4.68 -15.19
C ARG A 402 -2.79 3.60 -14.37
N THR A 403 -2.39 2.34 -14.53
CA THR A 403 -2.92 1.19 -13.79
C THR A 403 -2.62 1.33 -12.30
N LEU A 404 -1.38 1.65 -11.93
CA LEU A 404 -0.99 1.90 -10.54
C LEU A 404 -1.73 3.11 -9.95
N ALA A 405 -1.85 4.20 -10.70
CA ALA A 405 -2.57 5.39 -10.24
C ALA A 405 -4.06 5.09 -9.99
N ALA A 406 -4.72 4.34 -10.86
CA ALA A 406 -6.09 3.90 -10.67
C ALA A 406 -6.22 2.97 -9.45
N ALA A 407 -5.39 1.93 -9.39
CA ALA A 407 -5.38 0.96 -8.30
C ALA A 407 -5.15 1.61 -6.92
N LEU A 408 -4.18 2.53 -6.82
CA LEU A 408 -3.93 3.28 -5.59
C LEU A 408 -5.07 4.23 -5.23
N ASN A 409 -5.67 4.90 -6.21
CA ASN A 409 -6.81 5.78 -5.99
C ASN A 409 -8.01 5.02 -5.43
N ASP A 410 -8.31 3.87 -6.01
CA ASP A 410 -9.43 3.02 -5.60
C ASP A 410 -9.17 2.42 -4.21
N ALA A 411 -7.93 1.99 -3.94
CA ALA A 411 -7.51 1.56 -2.61
C ALA A 411 -7.68 2.66 -1.56
N CYS A 412 -7.27 3.89 -1.87
CA CYS A 412 -7.46 5.04 -0.97
C CYS A 412 -8.93 5.30 -0.69
N ALA A 413 -9.78 5.24 -1.72
CA ALA A 413 -11.22 5.43 -1.57
C ALA A 413 -11.87 4.34 -0.69
N GLN A 414 -11.50 3.07 -0.90
CA GLN A 414 -12.02 1.95 -0.11
C GLN A 414 -11.58 2.01 1.36
N VAL A 415 -10.30 2.32 1.60
CA VAL A 415 -9.77 2.52 2.96
C VAL A 415 -10.48 3.69 3.65
N ALA A 416 -10.60 4.84 3.00
CA ALA A 416 -11.28 6.01 3.55
C ALA A 416 -12.75 5.73 3.87
N GLY A 417 -13.46 5.04 2.97
CA GLY A 417 -14.85 4.61 3.20
C GLY A 417 -14.97 3.71 4.43
N THR A 418 -14.11 2.69 4.52
CA THR A 418 -14.09 1.75 5.65
C THR A 418 -13.76 2.43 6.99
N LEU A 419 -12.78 3.32 7.02
CA LEU A 419 -12.42 4.08 8.21
C LEU A 419 -13.56 5.02 8.65
N THR A 420 -14.30 5.58 7.69
CA THR A 420 -15.48 6.40 7.99
C THR A 420 -16.59 5.57 8.64
N ASP A 421 -16.80 4.34 8.17
CA ASP A 421 -17.72 3.39 8.81
C ASP A 421 -17.27 3.03 10.24
N TRP A 422 -15.98 2.76 10.44
CA TRP A 422 -15.43 2.48 11.77
C TRP A 422 -15.56 3.68 12.71
N SER A 423 -15.28 4.89 12.24
CA SER A 423 -15.44 6.13 13.00
C SER A 423 -16.88 6.30 13.51
N ARG A 424 -17.88 6.03 12.65
CA ARG A 424 -19.30 6.05 13.03
C ARG A 424 -19.65 4.98 14.07
N ALA A 425 -19.10 3.77 13.93
CA ALA A 425 -19.34 2.69 14.88
C ALA A 425 -18.77 3.01 16.28
N GLU A 426 -17.56 3.56 16.35
CA GLU A 426 -16.92 3.96 17.62
C GLU A 426 -17.66 5.12 18.30
N ALA A 427 -18.13 6.11 17.53
CA ALA A 427 -18.91 7.23 18.06
C ALA A 427 -20.22 6.74 18.72
N GLY A 428 -20.85 5.70 18.17
CA GLY A 428 -22.02 5.06 18.78
C GLY A 428 -21.70 4.33 20.09
N GLN A 429 -20.50 3.79 20.24
CA GLN A 429 -20.04 3.09 21.45
C GLN A 429 -19.61 4.05 22.57
N ALA A 430 -19.04 5.21 22.23
CA ALA A 430 -18.70 6.27 23.18
C ALA A 430 -19.91 6.70 24.03
N ALA A 431 -21.09 6.78 23.40
CA ALA A 431 -22.34 7.12 24.07
C ALA A 431 -22.83 6.07 25.10
N ALA A 432 -22.29 4.85 25.06
CA ALA A 432 -22.77 3.70 25.83
C ALA A 432 -21.79 3.18 26.90
N SER A 433 -20.53 3.63 26.91
CA SER A 433 -19.48 3.03 27.75
C SER A 433 -19.26 3.82 29.05
N PRO A 434 -19.37 3.19 30.24
CA PRO A 434 -19.01 3.82 31.51
C PRO A 434 -17.49 4.04 31.61
N ALA A 435 -17.08 5.17 32.18
CA ALA A 435 -15.68 5.55 32.33
C ALA A 435 -14.93 4.59 33.27
N LEU A 436 -13.95 3.87 32.74
CA LEU A 436 -12.93 3.18 33.53
C LEU A 436 -11.71 4.09 33.69
N ASP A 437 -11.09 4.03 34.88
CA ASP A 437 -9.92 4.78 35.38
C ASP A 437 -9.35 5.90 34.49
N GLU A 438 -9.46 7.12 35.02
CA GLU A 438 -9.29 8.40 34.33
C GLU A 438 -7.85 8.67 33.86
N GLU A 439 -6.82 8.17 34.56
CA GLU A 439 -5.43 8.56 34.30
C GLU A 439 -4.88 8.03 32.95
N VAL A 440 -5.03 6.73 32.68
CA VAL A 440 -4.50 6.14 31.44
C VAL A 440 -5.33 6.56 30.24
N THR A 441 -6.64 6.68 30.41
CA THR A 441 -7.58 7.16 29.40
C THR A 441 -7.31 8.63 29.02
N VAL A 442 -7.06 9.52 29.99
CA VAL A 442 -6.69 10.92 29.74
C VAL A 442 -5.34 11.01 29.03
N ARG A 443 -4.33 10.23 29.45
CA ARG A 443 -3.03 10.21 28.75
C ARG A 443 -3.14 9.71 27.32
N LEU A 444 -4.01 8.73 27.05
CA LEU A 444 -4.29 8.26 25.70
C LEU A 444 -4.99 9.33 24.85
N ARG A 445 -5.95 10.06 25.45
CA ARG A 445 -6.64 11.19 24.81
C ARG A 445 -5.68 12.31 24.42
N ASP A 446 -4.78 12.69 25.31
CA ASP A 446 -3.75 13.72 25.06
C ASP A 446 -2.74 13.32 23.97
N ARG A 447 -2.76 12.05 23.55
CA ARG A 447 -1.84 11.46 22.56
C ARG A 447 -2.55 10.97 21.29
N GLY A 448 -3.72 11.53 20.97
CA GLY A 448 -4.45 11.23 19.73
C GLY A 448 -3.59 11.39 18.46
N GLY A 449 -2.62 12.32 18.47
CA GLY A 449 -1.66 12.50 17.38
C GLY A 449 -0.77 11.26 17.12
N GLN A 450 -0.26 10.60 18.17
CA GLN A 450 0.53 9.38 18.04
C GLN A 450 -0.33 8.20 17.56
N LEU A 451 -1.57 8.11 18.03
CA LEU A 451 -2.52 7.10 17.56
C LEU A 451 -2.75 7.21 16.05
N ARG A 452 -2.97 8.42 15.54
CA ARG A 452 -3.10 8.69 14.11
C ARG A 452 -1.87 8.25 13.32
N GLU A 453 -0.66 8.51 13.83
CA GLU A 453 0.58 8.11 13.15
C GLU A 453 0.81 6.59 13.14
N VAL A 454 0.38 5.88 14.19
CA VAL A 454 0.40 4.41 14.23
C VAL A 454 -0.56 3.82 13.21
N ILE A 455 -1.82 4.26 13.20
CA ILE A 455 -2.84 3.77 12.25
C ILE A 455 -2.44 4.09 10.81
N THR A 456 -1.94 5.31 10.56
CA THR A 456 -1.45 5.70 9.23
C THR A 456 -0.27 4.82 8.80
N GLY A 457 0.68 4.55 9.70
CA GLY A 457 1.81 3.68 9.43
C GLY A 457 1.39 2.26 9.07
N ASP A 458 0.49 1.66 9.86
CA ASP A 458 -0.02 0.31 9.61
C ASP A 458 -0.72 0.20 8.25
N LEU A 459 -1.53 1.20 7.88
CA LEU A 459 -2.23 1.20 6.59
C LEU A 459 -1.28 1.43 5.41
N LEU A 460 -0.22 2.23 5.56
CA LEU A 460 0.81 2.39 4.52
C LEU A 460 1.64 1.10 4.32
N ASP A 461 1.95 0.40 5.40
CA ASP A 461 2.59 -0.93 5.34
C ASP A 461 1.65 -1.93 4.63
N ALA A 462 0.35 -1.88 4.91
CA ALA A 462 -0.65 -2.69 4.22
C ALA A 462 -0.69 -2.40 2.71
N VAL A 463 -0.68 -1.12 2.30
CA VAL A 463 -0.62 -0.73 0.87
C VAL A 463 0.59 -1.34 0.17
N THR A 464 1.75 -1.35 0.82
CA THR A 464 2.97 -1.98 0.27
C THR A 464 2.74 -3.47 0.03
N GLY A 465 2.19 -4.18 1.02
CA GLY A 465 1.85 -5.60 0.87
C GLY A 465 0.76 -5.88 -0.17
N TRP A 466 -0.16 -4.95 -0.39
CA TRP A 466 -1.19 -5.08 -1.42
C TRP A 466 -0.65 -4.91 -2.84
N LEU A 467 0.38 -4.11 -3.05
CA LEU A 467 0.97 -3.94 -4.39
C LEU A 467 1.88 -5.10 -4.79
N GLU A 468 2.43 -5.85 -3.83
CA GLU A 468 3.50 -6.83 -4.05
C GLU A 468 3.22 -7.84 -5.19
N PRO A 469 2.11 -8.62 -5.18
CA PRO A 469 1.73 -9.47 -6.31
C PRO A 469 1.47 -8.77 -7.65
N GLY A 470 1.16 -7.47 -7.63
CA GLY A 470 0.85 -6.69 -8.82
C GLY A 470 2.08 -6.37 -9.67
N TRP A 471 3.29 -6.36 -9.08
CA TRP A 471 4.51 -6.03 -9.81
C TRP A 471 4.78 -7.02 -10.94
N THR A 472 4.68 -8.32 -10.68
CA THR A 472 4.86 -9.35 -11.71
C THR A 472 3.80 -9.24 -12.81
N ALA A 473 2.54 -8.94 -12.48
CA ALA A 473 1.51 -8.74 -13.50
C ALA A 473 1.81 -7.52 -14.39
N LEU A 474 2.34 -6.43 -13.81
CA LEU A 474 2.77 -5.27 -14.58
C LEU A 474 3.92 -5.62 -15.53
N GLU A 475 4.91 -6.40 -15.12
CA GLU A 475 6.03 -6.83 -15.98
C GLU A 475 5.55 -7.58 -17.23
N HIS A 476 4.48 -8.36 -17.11
CA HIS A 476 3.89 -9.11 -18.23
C HIS A 476 2.86 -8.30 -19.05
N GLY A 477 2.50 -7.09 -18.61
CA GLY A 477 1.47 -6.27 -19.25
C GLY A 477 0.03 -6.67 -18.89
N ASP A 478 -0.16 -7.47 -17.84
CA ASP A 478 -1.47 -7.96 -17.38
C ASP A 478 -2.17 -6.94 -16.47
N TYR A 479 -2.45 -5.75 -17.00
CA TYR A 479 -2.94 -4.59 -16.22
C TYR A 479 -4.28 -4.83 -15.49
N ARG A 480 -5.16 -5.68 -16.04
CA ARG A 480 -6.46 -6.00 -15.43
C ARG A 480 -6.33 -6.84 -14.16
N ASP A 481 -5.36 -7.75 -14.11
CA ASP A 481 -5.16 -8.66 -12.99
C ASP A 481 -4.67 -7.92 -11.75
N VAL A 482 -3.94 -6.82 -11.94
CA VAL A 482 -3.51 -5.91 -10.87
C VAL A 482 -4.72 -5.35 -10.10
N GLN A 483 -5.75 -4.90 -10.82
CA GLN A 483 -6.93 -4.27 -10.22
C GLN A 483 -7.82 -5.28 -9.49
N VAL A 484 -8.19 -6.39 -10.15
CA VAL A 484 -9.11 -7.39 -9.56
C VAL A 484 -8.52 -8.05 -8.32
N GLY A 485 -7.21 -8.31 -8.32
CA GLY A 485 -6.54 -8.91 -7.17
C GLY A 485 -6.49 -7.98 -5.95
N LEU A 486 -6.51 -6.66 -6.15
CA LEU A 486 -6.30 -5.65 -5.12
C LEU A 486 -7.50 -5.51 -4.17
N ASP A 487 -8.72 -5.35 -4.69
CA ASP A 487 -9.93 -5.11 -3.90
C ASP A 487 -10.15 -6.17 -2.81
N ARG A 488 -10.01 -7.46 -3.21
CA ARG A 488 -10.17 -8.59 -2.28
C ARG A 488 -9.13 -8.58 -1.15
N ARG A 489 -7.91 -8.15 -1.44
CA ARG A 489 -6.83 -8.06 -0.45
C ARG A 489 -7.07 -6.92 0.52
N ILE A 490 -7.54 -5.78 0.03
CA ILE A 490 -7.89 -4.63 0.87
C ILE A 490 -8.96 -5.05 1.89
N ASP A 491 -10.07 -5.65 1.43
CA ASP A 491 -11.16 -6.07 2.31
C ASP A 491 -10.71 -7.09 3.37
N GLU A 492 -9.91 -8.08 2.98
CA GLU A 492 -9.40 -9.09 3.92
C GLU A 492 -8.43 -8.45 4.94
N THR A 493 -7.48 -7.63 4.49
CA THR A 493 -6.53 -6.96 5.39
C THR A 493 -7.22 -5.99 6.33
N LEU A 494 -8.19 -5.20 5.86
CA LEU A 494 -8.95 -4.28 6.72
C LEU A 494 -9.79 -5.03 7.75
N ARG A 495 -10.41 -6.16 7.38
CA ARG A 495 -11.10 -7.05 8.35
C ARG A 495 -10.13 -7.60 9.40
N GLN A 496 -8.96 -8.09 8.98
CA GLN A 496 -7.92 -8.56 9.90
C GLN A 496 -7.41 -7.44 10.81
N TYR A 497 -7.25 -6.23 10.27
CA TYR A 497 -6.80 -5.08 11.05
C TYR A 497 -7.85 -4.64 12.07
N ARG A 498 -9.14 -4.62 11.70
CA ARG A 498 -10.22 -4.35 12.65
C ARG A 498 -10.21 -5.35 13.81
N TYR A 499 -10.09 -6.63 13.49
CA TYR A 499 -9.97 -7.68 14.51
C TYR A 499 -8.73 -7.46 15.40
N HIS A 500 -7.59 -7.11 14.80
CA HIS A 500 -6.37 -6.79 15.53
C HIS A 500 -6.56 -5.62 16.51
N LEU A 501 -7.13 -4.50 16.06
CA LEU A 501 -7.39 -3.35 16.91
C LEU A 501 -8.32 -3.68 18.08
N VAL A 502 -9.37 -4.47 17.83
CA VAL A 502 -10.36 -4.85 18.86
C VAL A 502 -9.79 -5.82 19.89
N HIS A 503 -8.92 -6.76 19.51
CA HIS A 503 -8.48 -7.84 20.40
C HIS A 503 -7.03 -7.72 20.90
N ARG A 504 -6.15 -7.11 20.10
CA ARG A 504 -4.74 -6.89 20.46
C ARG A 504 -4.43 -5.44 20.81
N GLY A 505 -5.25 -4.50 20.34
CA GLY A 505 -5.05 -3.06 20.58
C GLY A 505 -3.99 -2.45 19.67
N VAL A 506 -3.84 -1.12 19.76
CA VAL A 506 -2.88 -0.34 18.96
C VAL A 506 -1.44 -0.45 19.45
N GLN A 507 -1.21 -1.06 20.61
CA GLN A 507 0.12 -1.19 21.18
C GLN A 507 0.88 -2.37 20.57
N GLU A 508 0.15 -3.37 20.05
CA GLU A 508 0.72 -4.53 19.37
C GLU A 508 0.79 -4.25 17.86
N ARG A 509 1.89 -4.66 17.23
CA ARG A 509 2.06 -4.54 15.77
C ARG A 509 1.17 -5.56 15.04
N PRO A 510 0.43 -5.18 13.99
CA PRO A 510 -0.25 -6.16 13.15
C PRO A 510 0.77 -7.02 12.38
N ASP A 511 0.36 -8.23 11.98
CA ASP A 511 1.25 -9.20 11.34
C ASP A 511 1.82 -8.68 9.99
N PHE A 512 1.08 -7.80 9.30
CA PHE A 512 1.50 -7.13 8.06
C PHE A 512 2.26 -5.82 8.28
N GLY A 513 2.24 -5.26 9.49
CA GLY A 513 2.97 -4.02 9.78
C GLY A 513 4.47 -4.29 9.78
N THR A 514 5.27 -3.29 9.39
CA THR A 514 6.74 -3.36 9.39
C THR A 514 7.35 -2.29 10.29
N GLY A 515 6.69 -1.14 10.44
CA GLY A 515 7.17 -0.02 11.26
C GLY A 515 6.68 0.00 12.71
N ASP A 516 7.46 0.66 13.57
CA ASP A 516 7.13 0.94 14.98
C ASP A 516 6.89 2.43 15.27
N ALA A 517 6.83 3.27 14.22
CA ALA A 517 6.83 4.72 14.39
C ALA A 517 5.60 5.18 15.19
N GLY A 518 5.85 5.93 16.27
CA GLY A 518 4.83 6.39 17.21
C GLY A 518 4.31 5.33 18.18
N ARG A 519 4.48 4.03 17.89
CA ARG A 519 3.98 2.92 18.73
C ARG A 519 4.77 2.83 20.03
N GLN A 520 6.09 2.90 19.97
CA GLN A 520 6.94 2.85 21.18
C GLN A 520 6.68 4.05 22.09
N GLU A 521 6.51 5.26 21.54
CA GLU A 521 6.17 6.46 22.30
C GLU A 521 4.80 6.32 22.98
N LEU A 522 3.81 5.78 22.26
CA LEU A 522 2.49 5.50 22.81
C LEU A 522 2.59 4.49 23.96
N VAL A 523 3.32 3.40 23.77
CA VAL A 523 3.54 2.37 24.80
C VAL A 523 4.24 2.94 26.03
N ASP A 524 5.29 3.73 25.84
CA ASP A 524 6.05 4.32 26.94
C ASP A 524 5.21 5.31 27.76
N ALA A 525 4.44 6.16 27.08
CA ALA A 525 3.57 7.15 27.73
C ALA A 525 2.41 6.50 28.53
N VAL A 526 1.80 5.46 27.96
CA VAL A 526 0.60 4.80 28.50
C VAL A 526 0.96 3.81 29.60
N TRP A 527 2.00 3.00 29.38
CA TRP A 527 2.32 1.89 30.27
C TRP A 527 3.54 2.16 31.14
N ARG A 528 4.70 2.47 30.56
CA ARG A 528 5.96 2.57 31.34
C ARG A 528 6.00 3.75 32.30
N GLN A 529 5.36 4.86 31.92
CA GLN A 529 5.28 6.06 32.76
C GLN A 529 4.08 6.05 33.73
N SER A 530 3.25 5.00 33.74
CA SER A 530 2.09 4.91 34.62
C SER A 530 2.45 4.31 35.97
N GLN A 531 2.30 5.11 37.04
CA GLN A 531 2.47 4.58 38.40
C GLN A 531 1.40 3.55 38.76
N GLN A 532 0.20 3.66 38.17
CA GLN A 532 -0.87 2.71 38.41
C GLN A 532 -0.53 1.31 37.88
N VAL A 533 0.11 1.23 36.71
CA VAL A 533 0.57 -0.04 36.13
C VAL A 533 1.62 -0.69 37.03
N VAL A 534 2.60 0.10 37.51
CA VAL A 534 3.61 -0.40 38.45
C VAL A 534 2.98 -0.90 39.74
N ARG A 535 2.00 -0.18 40.30
CA ARG A 535 1.26 -0.58 41.50
C ARG A 535 0.44 -1.85 41.27
N ALA A 536 -0.21 -1.97 40.10
CA ALA A 536 -1.02 -3.13 39.74
C ALA A 536 -0.15 -4.39 39.57
N LEU A 537 1.03 -4.29 38.95
CA LEU A 537 1.96 -5.42 38.77
C LEU A 537 2.66 -5.82 40.08
N ARG A 538 2.92 -4.86 40.97
CA ARG A 538 3.56 -5.10 42.28
C ARG A 538 2.55 -5.41 43.39
N ALA A 539 1.26 -5.50 43.06
CA ALA A 539 0.25 -5.83 44.04
C ALA A 539 0.54 -7.19 44.68
N GLN A 540 0.46 -7.23 46.01
CA GLN A 540 0.66 -8.46 46.78
C GLN A 540 -0.64 -9.27 46.76
N PRO A 541 -0.58 -10.62 46.68
CA PRO A 541 -1.78 -11.45 46.68
C PRO A 541 -2.68 -11.20 47.90
N GLY A 542 -2.08 -10.96 49.05
CA GLY A 542 -2.82 -10.67 50.29
C GLY A 542 -3.35 -9.24 50.43
N GLY A 543 -2.81 -8.29 49.66
CA GLY A 543 -3.16 -6.88 49.82
C GLY A 543 -4.54 -6.50 49.24
N GLN A 544 -4.91 -5.24 49.41
CA GLN A 544 -6.18 -4.69 48.89
C GLN A 544 -6.33 -4.83 47.37
N MET A 545 -7.37 -5.56 46.96
CA MET A 545 -7.79 -5.79 45.57
C MET A 545 -9.31 -5.84 45.48
N LEU A 546 -9.89 -5.60 44.30
CA LEU A 546 -11.32 -5.83 44.10
C LEU A 546 -11.55 -7.35 44.00
N GLN A 547 -12.19 -7.94 45.00
CA GLN A 547 -12.62 -9.33 45.00
C GLN A 547 -13.99 -9.45 44.36
N LEU A 548 -14.17 -10.32 43.36
CA LEU A 548 -15.43 -10.48 42.63
C LEU A 548 -16.41 -11.39 43.39
N CYS A 549 -16.77 -10.98 44.60
CA CYS A 549 -17.75 -11.63 45.46
C CYS A 549 -18.57 -10.59 46.23
N GLY A 550 -19.69 -11.00 46.81
CA GLY A 550 -20.46 -10.16 47.72
C GLY A 550 -19.80 -10.02 49.10
N ASP A 551 -20.31 -9.09 49.90
CA ASP A 551 -19.88 -8.86 51.29
C ASP A 551 -20.01 -10.13 52.16
N ARG A 552 -21.12 -10.84 52.02
CA ARG A 552 -21.44 -12.08 52.74
C ARG A 552 -20.56 -13.26 52.31
N ASP A 553 -20.01 -13.21 51.11
CA ASP A 553 -19.20 -14.28 50.53
C ASP A 553 -17.79 -14.30 51.11
N LEU A 554 -17.30 -13.22 51.72
CA LEU A 554 -15.97 -13.19 52.35
C LEU A 554 -15.81 -14.26 53.44
N ALA A 555 -16.88 -14.59 54.15
CA ALA A 555 -16.86 -15.59 55.20
C ALA A 555 -16.50 -17.00 54.69
N VAL A 556 -16.72 -17.26 53.40
CA VAL A 556 -16.47 -18.57 52.77
C VAL A 556 -15.12 -18.63 52.05
N LEU A 557 -14.36 -17.54 52.00
CA LEU A 557 -13.03 -17.50 51.41
C LEU A 557 -11.95 -17.85 52.45
N LEU A 558 -10.85 -18.43 51.99
CA LEU A 558 -9.62 -18.60 52.77
C LEU A 558 -8.78 -17.32 52.73
N ARG A 559 -7.98 -17.07 53.78
CA ARG A 559 -6.97 -16.00 53.79
C ARG A 559 -5.64 -16.45 53.15
N GLN A 560 -5.74 -17.24 52.09
CA GLN A 560 -4.62 -17.66 51.27
C GLN A 560 -4.94 -17.25 49.84
N ALA A 561 -3.96 -16.70 49.14
CA ALA A 561 -4.16 -16.18 47.81
C ALA A 561 -2.96 -16.52 46.92
N SER A 562 -3.22 -17.02 45.72
CA SER A 562 -2.24 -17.04 44.64
C SER A 562 -2.51 -15.86 43.70
N ALA A 563 -1.52 -15.49 42.89
CA ALA A 563 -1.63 -14.34 42.01
C ALA A 563 -0.99 -14.62 40.65
N VAL A 564 -1.75 -14.34 39.60
CA VAL A 564 -1.32 -14.31 38.21
C VAL A 564 -1.05 -12.86 37.83
N ARG A 565 0.21 -12.52 37.58
CA ARG A 565 0.61 -11.20 37.10
C ARG A 565 0.68 -11.21 35.59
N PHE A 566 0.14 -10.20 34.94
CA PHE A 566 0.13 -10.13 33.49
C PHE A 566 0.34 -8.70 32.99
N ALA A 567 0.99 -8.56 31.85
CA ALA A 567 1.19 -7.28 31.18
C ALA A 567 1.38 -7.48 29.67
N PRO A 568 1.11 -6.46 28.85
CA PRO A 568 1.42 -6.53 27.43
C PRO A 568 2.91 -6.69 27.17
N ARG A 569 3.27 -7.49 26.16
CA ARG A 569 4.65 -7.68 25.70
C ARG A 569 5.36 -6.36 25.40
N ALA A 570 4.63 -5.37 24.89
CA ALA A 570 5.15 -4.04 24.59
C ALA A 570 5.77 -3.33 25.81
N VAL A 571 5.32 -3.66 27.04
CA VAL A 571 5.82 -3.05 28.29
C VAL A 571 7.03 -3.80 28.85
N ARG A 572 7.47 -4.89 28.21
CA ARG A 572 8.61 -5.68 28.67
C ARG A 572 9.87 -4.80 28.74
N GLY A 573 10.57 -4.87 29.87
CA GLY A 573 11.71 -4.02 30.20
C GLY A 573 12.30 -4.36 31.58
N GLN A 574 13.34 -3.63 31.98
CA GLN A 574 14.00 -3.82 33.27
C GLN A 574 13.13 -3.32 34.44
N GLY A 575 13.13 -4.03 35.58
CA GLY A 575 12.44 -3.62 36.81
C GLY A 575 11.01 -4.17 36.99
N ASN A 576 10.53 -5.00 36.07
CA ASN A 576 9.28 -5.74 36.21
C ASN A 576 9.43 -6.89 37.22
N PRO A 577 8.39 -7.21 38.01
CA PRO A 577 8.43 -8.33 38.95
C PRO A 577 8.63 -9.67 38.21
N PRO A 578 9.23 -10.69 38.85
CA PRO A 578 9.33 -12.02 38.28
C PRO A 578 7.94 -12.67 38.14
N GLY A 579 7.79 -13.59 37.20
CA GLY A 579 6.54 -14.34 37.00
C GLY A 579 5.41 -13.54 36.31
N VAL A 580 5.74 -12.45 35.61
CA VAL A 580 4.76 -11.73 34.78
C VAL A 580 4.53 -12.49 33.47
N VAL A 581 3.27 -12.83 33.21
CA VAL A 581 2.77 -13.37 31.95
C VAL A 581 2.69 -12.26 30.90
N TRP A 582 3.37 -12.46 29.77
CA TRP A 582 3.44 -11.46 28.71
C TRP A 582 2.38 -11.70 27.62
N THR A 583 1.31 -10.91 27.65
CA THR A 583 0.16 -11.03 26.74
C THR A 583 0.43 -10.38 25.39
N ARG A 584 -0.17 -10.92 24.33
CA ARG A 584 -0.24 -10.25 23.01
C ARG A 584 -1.30 -9.15 22.95
N SER A 585 -2.22 -9.11 23.92
CA SER A 585 -3.14 -8.00 24.09
C SER A 585 -2.46 -6.84 24.81
N GLY A 586 -2.62 -5.65 24.24
CA GLY A 586 -2.21 -4.37 24.78
C GLY A 586 -3.25 -3.70 25.69
N GLN A 587 -4.34 -4.40 26.07
CA GLN A 587 -5.48 -3.75 26.74
C GLN A 587 -5.39 -3.75 28.27
N TYR A 588 -4.73 -4.72 28.90
CA TYR A 588 -4.74 -4.86 30.35
C TYR A 588 -3.35 -5.17 30.90
N ALA A 589 -3.01 -4.57 32.04
CA ALA A 589 -1.90 -4.97 32.87
C ALA A 589 -2.33 -5.00 34.34
N GLY A 590 -1.84 -5.98 35.10
CA GLY A 590 -2.12 -6.04 36.52
C GLY A 590 -1.91 -7.40 37.15
N THR A 591 -2.64 -7.63 38.24
CA THR A 591 -2.60 -8.86 39.03
C THR A 591 -4.01 -9.40 39.19
N LEU A 592 -4.22 -10.65 38.80
CA LEU A 592 -5.41 -11.44 39.11
C LEU A 592 -5.09 -12.35 40.30
N ARG A 593 -5.77 -12.13 41.40
CA ARG A 593 -5.74 -12.94 42.61
C ARG A 593 -6.73 -14.08 42.51
N LEU A 594 -6.31 -15.28 42.92
CA LEU A 594 -7.19 -16.43 43.08
C LEU A 594 -7.26 -16.78 44.57
N VAL A 595 -8.46 -16.71 45.14
CA VAL A 595 -8.70 -17.00 46.56
C VAL A 595 -9.49 -18.30 46.70
N PRO A 596 -8.92 -19.36 47.27
CA PRO A 596 -9.61 -20.62 47.46
C PRO A 596 -10.82 -20.49 48.39
N LEU A 597 -11.83 -21.31 48.16
CA LEU A 597 -12.99 -21.42 49.05
C LEU A 597 -12.67 -22.32 50.24
N ARG A 598 -13.34 -22.09 51.37
CA ARG A 598 -13.27 -22.97 52.54
C ARG A 598 -13.83 -24.36 52.20
N PRO A 599 -13.23 -25.44 52.72
CA PRO A 599 -13.78 -26.78 52.57
C PRO A 599 -15.26 -26.84 53.00
N GLY A 600 -16.10 -27.52 52.22
CA GLY A 600 -17.54 -27.65 52.49
C GLY A 600 -18.41 -26.47 52.05
N THR A 601 -17.83 -25.42 51.45
CA THR A 601 -18.61 -24.29 50.89
C THR A 601 -19.33 -24.66 49.59
N VAL A 602 -18.71 -25.53 48.80
CA VAL A 602 -19.23 -25.92 47.48
C VAL A 602 -20.22 -27.07 47.66
N GLU A 603 -21.47 -26.84 47.25
CA GLU A 603 -22.48 -27.89 47.20
C GLU A 603 -22.29 -28.70 45.90
N GLU A 604 -21.99 -29.99 46.02
CA GLU A 604 -21.95 -30.91 44.88
C GLU A 604 -23.36 -31.43 44.59
N ASN A 605 -23.84 -31.18 43.37
CA ASN A 605 -25.18 -31.59 42.97
C ASN A 605 -25.16 -33.02 42.42
N TRP A 606 -25.27 -34.02 43.31
CA TRP A 606 -25.24 -35.44 42.94
C TRP A 606 -26.55 -35.97 42.31
N SER A 607 -27.62 -35.17 42.27
CA SER A 607 -28.86 -35.56 41.59
C SER A 607 -28.72 -35.31 40.08
N GLY A 608 -28.41 -36.36 39.33
CA GLY A 608 -28.40 -36.38 37.86
C GLY A 608 -29.77 -36.30 37.19
N ASP A 609 -30.80 -35.82 37.88
CA ASP A 609 -32.14 -35.63 37.31
C ASP A 609 -32.26 -34.19 36.80
N GLY A 610 -31.99 -34.03 35.50
CA GLY A 610 -32.50 -32.89 34.76
C GLY A 610 -34.02 -33.02 34.66
N THR A 611 -34.72 -32.08 35.29
CA THR A 611 -36.04 -31.65 34.85
C THR A 611 -35.94 -30.23 34.34
#